data_AF-A0A961KAQ9-F1
#
_entry.id   AF-A0A961KAQ9-F1
#
_cell.length_a   1.000
_cell.length_b   1.000
_cell.length_c   1.000
_cell.angle_alpha   90.00
_cell.angle_beta   90.00
_cell.angle_gamma   90.00
#
_symmetry.space_group_name_H-M   'P 1'
#
loop_
_entity.id
_entity.type
_entity.pdbx_description
1 polymer ?
#
loop_
_entity_poly.entity_id
_entity_poly.type
_entity_poly.pdbx_seq_one_letter_code
_entity_poly.pdbx_strand_id
1 'polypeptide(L)' 'MAALSLTPYLTCRRADEAIVFYTRAFGATEQFRMSDPADDRVGHAELTLGESRLMIADEYPDFGAISP' A
#
# COMPACT_ATOMS: atom_id res chain seq x y z
N MET A 1 -10.44 -5.65 -24.79
CA MET A 1 -10.82 -6.67 -23.79
C MET A 1 -10.34 -6.15 -22.46
N ALA A 2 -11.22 -6.03 -21.45
CA ALA A 2 -10.76 -5.68 -20.10
C ALA A 2 -9.88 -6.82 -19.58
N ALA A 3 -8.60 -6.55 -19.33
CA ALA A 3 -7.72 -7.50 -18.68
C ALA A 3 -8.20 -7.69 -17.24
N LEU A 4 -8.19 -8.93 -16.75
CA LEU A 4 -8.51 -9.20 -15.35
C LEU A 4 -7.35 -8.63 -14.51
N SER A 5 -7.62 -7.60 -13.71
CA SER A 5 -6.64 -7.01 -12.79
C SER A 5 -6.96 -7.40 -11.34
N LEU A 6 -5.92 -7.61 -10.55
CA LEU A 6 -6.05 -7.83 -9.11
C LEU A 6 -5.90 -6.49 -8.39
N THR A 7 -6.65 -6.34 -7.31
CA THR A 7 -6.47 -5.26 -6.34
C THR A 7 -6.05 -5.84 -5.00
N PRO A 8 -4.78 -6.28 -4.85
CA PRO A 8 -4.30 -6.82 -3.58
C PRO A 8 -4.23 -5.73 -2.52
N TYR A 9 -4.43 -6.15 -1.27
CA TYR A 9 -4.15 -5.34 -0.08
C TYR A 9 -2.97 -5.96 0.64
N LEU A 10 -1.85 -5.22 0.71
CA LEU A 10 -0.65 -5.66 1.42
C LEU A 10 -0.60 -5.03 2.81
N THR A 11 -0.39 -5.87 3.82
CA THR A 11 0.07 -5.43 5.13
C THR A 11 1.56 -5.73 5.21
N CYS A 12 2.37 -4.71 5.50
CA CYS A 12 3.82 -4.87 5.58
C CYS A 12 4.42 -3.89 6.57
N ARG A 13 5.61 -4.21 7.08
CA ARG A 13 6.35 -3.32 7.96
C ARG A 13 6.97 -2.16 7.16
N ARG A 14 6.77 -0.92 7.60
CA ARG A 14 7.28 0.31 6.95
C ARG A 14 6.67 0.49 5.56
N ALA A 15 5.35 0.60 5.51
CA ALA A 15 4.61 0.73 4.26
C ALA A 15 4.98 2.02 3.50
N ASP A 16 5.41 3.07 4.19
CA ASP A 16 5.99 4.27 3.58
C ASP A 16 7.19 3.96 2.68
N GLU A 17 8.12 3.11 3.14
CA GLU A 17 9.28 2.65 2.37
C GLU A 17 8.88 1.70 1.24
N ALA A 18 7.90 0.83 1.48
CA ALA A 18 7.36 -0.04 0.44
C ALA A 18 6.74 0.79 -0.69
N ILE A 19 6.02 1.87 -0.39
CA ILE A 19 5.48 2.80 -1.39
C ILE A 19 6.60 3.42 -2.22
N VAL A 20 7.67 3.92 -1.57
CA VAL A 20 8.85 4.47 -2.26
C VAL A 20 9.48 3.43 -3.18
N PHE A 21 9.59 2.18 -2.72
CA PHE A 21 10.08 1.07 -3.53
C PHE A 21 9.19 0.84 -4.76
N TYR A 22 7.87 0.73 -4.60
CA TYR A 22 6.97 0.50 -5.73
C TYR A 22 6.99 1.65 -6.73
N THR A 23 7.07 2.89 -6.26
CA THR A 23 7.23 4.06 -7.14
C THR A 23 8.53 3.99 -7.94
N ARG A 24 9.66 3.65 -7.32
CA ARG A 24 10.97 3.61 -7.99
C ARG A 24 11.15 2.41 -8.90
N ALA A 25 10.73 1.23 -8.45
CA ALA A 25 10.98 -0.03 -9.14
C ALA A 25 9.96 -0.30 -10.25
N PHE A 26 8.70 0.12 -10.06
CA PHE A 26 7.59 -0.21 -10.97
C PHE A 26 6.89 1.02 -11.55
N GLY A 27 7.35 2.23 -11.23
CA GLY A 27 6.69 3.46 -11.68
C GLY A 27 5.32 3.66 -11.07
N ALA A 28 5.07 3.09 -9.88
CA ALA A 28 3.78 3.21 -9.21
C ALA A 28 3.49 4.67 -8.80
N THR A 29 2.26 5.13 -9.02
CA THR A 29 1.82 6.46 -8.63
C THR A 29 0.89 6.37 -7.42
N GLU A 30 1.29 6.98 -6.31
CA GLU A 30 0.44 7.12 -5.13
C GLU A 30 -0.76 8.02 -5.44
N GLN A 31 -1.96 7.50 -5.21
CA GLN A 31 -3.22 8.19 -5.46
C GLN A 31 -3.83 8.74 -4.18
N PHE A 32 -3.62 8.02 -3.08
CA PHE A 32 -4.24 8.31 -1.80
C PHE A 32 -3.41 7.73 -0.66
N ARG A 33 -3.43 8.42 0.49
CA ARG A 33 -2.79 8.01 1.73
C ARG A 33 -3.56 8.54 2.93
N MET A 34 -3.74 7.66 3.91
CA MET A 34 -4.14 7.95 5.28
C MET A 34 -2.99 7.54 6.19
N SER A 35 -2.44 8.53 6.89
CA SER A 35 -1.48 8.31 7.97
C SER A 35 -2.16 8.42 9.32
N ASP A 36 -1.72 7.61 10.26
CA ASP A 36 -2.11 7.70 11.66
C ASP A 36 -1.56 9.00 12.25
N PRO A 37 -2.42 9.88 12.79
CA PRO A 37 -1.96 11.15 13.34
C PRO A 37 -1.12 10.99 14.62
N ALA A 38 -1.09 9.81 15.25
CA ALA A 38 -0.33 9.57 16.46
C ALA A 38 1.15 9.22 16.19
N ASP A 39 1.43 8.49 15.10
CA ASP A 39 2.77 7.96 14.83
C ASP A 39 3.18 7.93 13.34
N ASP A 40 2.39 8.57 12.48
CA ASP A 40 2.59 8.70 11.03
C ASP A 40 2.59 7.38 10.23
N ARG A 41 2.33 6.22 10.87
CA ARG A 41 2.19 4.94 10.16
C ARG A 41 1.12 5.04 9.08
N VAL A 42 1.33 4.32 7.98
CA VAL A 42 0.37 4.27 6.90
C VAL A 42 -0.77 3.34 7.30
N GLY A 43 -1.90 3.91 7.73
CA GLY A 43 -3.12 3.15 7.97
C GLY A 43 -3.73 2.61 6.67
N HIS A 44 -3.59 3.36 5.58
CA HIS A 44 -4.02 2.95 4.25
C HIS A 44 -3.35 3.81 3.17
N ALA A 45 -2.94 3.20 2.06
CA ALA A 45 -2.52 3.91 0.86
C ALA A 45 -2.88 3.13 -0.40
N GLU A 46 -2.99 3.86 -1.50
CA GLU A 46 -3.39 3.34 -2.80
C GLU A 46 -2.38 3.73 -3.88
N LEU A 47 -1.83 2.73 -4.58
CA LEU A 47 -0.86 2.92 -5.65
C LEU A 47 -1.43 2.40 -6.98
N THR A 48 -1.35 3.20 -8.03
CA THR A 48 -1.66 2.75 -9.40
C THR A 48 -0.41 2.18 -10.05
N LEU A 49 -0.50 0.95 -10.56
CA LEU A 49 0.56 0.26 -11.33
C LEU A 49 -0.04 -0.20 -12.66
N GLY A 50 0.23 0.54 -13.73
CA GLY A 50 -0.42 0.31 -15.04
C GLY A 50 -1.94 0.39 -14.90
N GLU A 51 -2.65 -0.70 -15.21
CA GLU A 51 -4.11 -0.80 -15.09
C GLU A 51 -4.58 -1.38 -13.75
N SER A 52 -3.64 -1.75 -12.86
CA SER A 52 -3.94 -2.35 -11.56
C SER A 52 -3.81 -1.34 -10.43
N ARG A 53 -4.49 -1.63 -9.32
CA ARG A 53 -4.42 -0.86 -8.08
C ARG A 53 -3.80 -1.76 -7.00
N LEU A 54 -2.81 -1.26 -6.28
CA LEU A 54 -2.23 -1.90 -5.12
C LEU A 54 -2.63 -1.10 -3.89
N MET A 55 -3.29 -1.75 -2.93
CA MET A 55 -3.56 -1.15 -1.62
C MET A 55 -2.49 -1.62 -0.64
N ILE A 56 -2.05 -0.75 0.26
CA ILE A 56 -0.97 -1.06 1.20
C ILE A 56 -1.18 -0.34 2.55
N ALA A 57 -0.83 -1.01 3.64
CA ALA A 57 -0.81 -0.43 4.99
C ALA A 57 0.34 -1.01 5.82
N ASP A 58 0.71 -0.27 6.86
CA ASP A 58 1.58 -0.75 7.92
C ASP A 58 0.92 -1.87 8.74
N GLU A 59 1.75 -2.63 9.45
CA GLU A 59 1.27 -3.58 10.44
C GLU A 59 0.61 -2.87 11.63
N TYR A 60 -0.51 -3.42 12.07
CA TYR A 60 -1.22 -3.08 13.31
C TYR A 60 -1.55 -4.36 14.09
N PRO A 61 -0.56 -4.92 14.83
CA PRO A 61 -0.73 -6.20 15.53
C PRO A 61 -1.89 -6.22 16.52
N ASP A 62 -2.15 -5.08 17.20
CA ASP A 62 -3.26 -4.94 18.15
C ASP A 62 -4.65 -5.11 17.49
N PHE A 63 -4.72 -4.92 16.18
CA PHE A 63 -5.92 -5.11 15.36
C PHE A 63 -5.85 -6.36 14.46
N GLY A 64 -4.81 -7.20 14.63
CA GLY A 64 -4.60 -8.41 13.83
C GLY A 64 -4.16 -8.17 12.39
N ALA A 65 -3.82 -6.93 12.01
CA ALA A 65 -3.26 -6.61 10.70
C ALA A 65 -1.75 -6.89 10.74
N ILE A 66 -1.36 -8.11 10.40
CA ILE A 66 0.03 -8.58 10.39
C ILE A 66 0.40 -9.06 8.99
N SER A 67 1.66 -8.89 8.59
CA SER A 67 2.13 -9.47 7.34
C SER A 67 2.14 -11.01 7.44
N PRO A 68 2.05 -11.73 6.29
CA PRO A 68 2.23 -13.19 6.26
C PRO A 68 3.53 -13.67 6.90
#